data_AF-X0UPA8-F1
#
_entry.id   AF-X0UPA8-F1
#
_cell.length_a   1.000
_cell.length_b   1.000
_cell.length_c   1.000
_cell.angle_alpha   90.00
_cell.angle_beta   90.00
_cell.angle_gamma   90.00
#
_symmetry.space_group_name_H-M   'P 1'
#
loop_
_entity.id
_entity.type
_entity.pdbx_description
1 polymer ?
#
loop_
_entity_poly.entity_id
_entity_poly.type
_entity_poly.pdbx_seq_one_letter_code
_entity_poly.pdbx_strand_id
1 'polypeptide(L)'
;MKTFLIAFLFFFLFILIPGELSAEPLTAPNLTNNPSLDVIATNTRPLLSIFNASGGTGKRTYIFQIDTVPEFNSESLVEYKDIPETNKYITEKQIEKKNALSDKTRHYWREGRIQ
;
A
#
# COMPACT_ATOMS: atom_id res chain seq x y z
N MET A 1 2.79 10.76 73.07
CA MET A 1 2.00 9.74 72.34
C MET A 1 0.97 10.45 71.48
N LYS A 2 1.01 10.18 70.17
CA LYS A 2 -0.08 10.39 69.19
C LYS A 2 -0.63 11.83 69.05
N THR A 3 -0.15 12.54 68.04
CA THR A 3 -1.04 13.30 67.15
C THR A 3 -0.40 13.40 65.77
N PHE A 4 -0.99 12.61 64.89
CA PHE A 4 -0.79 12.38 63.46
C PHE A 4 -0.08 13.50 62.69
N LEU A 5 1.11 13.12 62.19
CA LEU A 5 1.85 13.82 61.16
C LEU A 5 0.94 14.00 59.93
N ILE A 6 0.81 15.24 59.53
CA ILE A 6 0.00 15.74 58.43
C ILE A 6 0.35 14.98 57.15
N ALA A 7 -0.70 14.48 56.51
CA ALA A 7 -0.71 13.84 55.21
C ALA A 7 -0.02 14.73 54.15
N PHE A 8 1.21 14.36 53.78
CA PHE A 8 1.93 14.97 52.66
C PHE A 8 2.65 13.87 51.87
N LEU A 9 1.89 12.88 51.42
CA LEU A 9 2.34 11.97 50.38
C LEU A 9 1.16 11.66 49.46
N PHE A 10 0.60 12.72 48.85
CA PHE A 10 0.00 12.57 47.53
C PHE A 10 1.14 12.27 46.57
N PHE A 11 1.57 11.01 46.59
CA PHE A 11 2.34 10.41 45.52
C PHE A 11 1.41 10.45 44.31
N PHE A 12 1.49 11.53 43.55
CA PHE A 12 0.91 11.61 42.22
C PHE A 12 1.63 10.54 41.39
N LEU A 13 1.14 9.31 41.52
CA LEU A 13 1.31 8.29 40.50
C LEU A 13 0.46 8.79 39.33
N PHE A 14 0.96 9.78 38.60
CA PHE A 14 0.61 9.95 37.21
C PHE A 14 1.07 8.65 36.55
N ILE A 15 0.17 7.68 36.53
CA ILE A 15 0.23 6.58 35.59
C ILE A 15 0.31 7.30 34.25
N LEU A 16 1.51 7.41 33.68
CA LEU A 16 1.67 7.55 32.25
C LEU A 16 0.96 6.32 31.71
N ILE A 17 -0.32 6.47 31.39
CA ILE A 17 -0.97 5.62 30.42
C ILE A 17 -0.14 5.92 29.16
N PRO A 18 0.69 5.00 28.66
CA PRO A 18 1.24 5.20 27.33
C PRO A 18 0.01 5.32 26.45
N GLY A 19 -0.28 6.54 25.97
CA GLY A 19 -1.30 6.71 24.96
C GLY A 19 -0.92 5.73 23.86
N GLU A 20 -1.79 4.76 23.58
CA GLU A 20 -1.67 3.97 22.37
C GLU A 20 -1.54 5.00 21.27
N LEU A 21 -0.34 5.09 20.69
CA LEU A 21 -0.10 5.88 19.51
C LEU A 21 -0.94 5.19 18.44
N SER A 22 -2.19 5.60 18.32
CA SER A 22 -3.12 5.06 17.32
C SER A 22 -2.41 5.23 15.99
N ALA A 23 -2.05 4.11 15.38
CA ALA A 23 -1.41 4.16 14.08
C ALA A 23 -2.33 4.96 13.15
N GLU A 24 -1.77 5.93 12.44
CA GLU A 24 -2.49 6.66 11.41
C GLU A 24 -3.24 5.66 10.52
N PRO A 25 -4.50 5.91 10.14
CA PRO A 25 -5.25 4.98 9.33
C PRO A 25 -4.54 4.72 8.01
N LEU A 26 -4.58 3.47 7.55
CA LEU A 26 -3.91 3.07 6.31
C LEU A 26 -4.62 3.68 5.09
N THR A 27 -3.91 4.50 4.33
CA THR A 27 -4.42 5.12 3.09
C THR A 27 -4.34 4.17 1.90
N ALA A 28 -5.12 4.44 0.85
CA ALA A 28 -4.97 3.73 -0.42
C ALA A 28 -3.68 4.17 -1.13
N PRO A 29 -3.00 3.27 -1.86
CA PRO A 29 -1.92 3.67 -2.75
C PRO A 29 -2.45 4.55 -3.89
N ASN A 30 -1.55 5.27 -4.57
CA ASN A 30 -1.91 6.19 -5.66
C ASN A 30 -1.30 5.73 -7.00
N LEU A 31 -2.13 5.70 -8.06
CA LEU A 31 -1.82 5.22 -9.40
C LEU A 31 -1.38 6.32 -10.39
N THR A 32 -1.12 7.55 -9.95
CA THR A 32 -0.69 8.65 -10.84
C THR A 32 0.77 8.55 -11.32
N ASN A 33 1.44 7.42 -11.08
CA ASN A 33 2.80 7.16 -11.55
C ASN A 33 2.79 6.50 -12.94
N ASN A 34 3.58 5.44 -13.16
CA ASN A 34 3.76 4.83 -14.48
C ASN A 34 3.12 3.44 -14.57
N PRO A 35 2.39 3.10 -15.65
CA PRO A 35 1.80 4.01 -16.64
C PRO A 35 0.59 4.73 -16.05
N SER A 36 0.53 6.06 -16.20
CA SER A 36 -0.63 6.85 -15.79
C SER A 36 -1.84 6.58 -16.69
N LEU A 37 -3.02 7.12 -16.33
CA LEU A 37 -4.20 7.06 -17.18
C LEU A 37 -3.91 7.62 -18.59
N ASP A 38 -4.39 6.92 -19.60
CA ASP A 38 -4.31 7.27 -21.03
C ASP A 38 -2.90 7.56 -21.58
N VAL A 39 -1.87 6.92 -21.01
CA VAL A 39 -0.51 6.98 -21.57
C VAL A 39 -0.27 5.91 -22.63
N ILE A 40 0.49 6.26 -23.67
CA ILE A 40 0.99 5.31 -24.66
C ILE A 40 2.27 4.66 -24.12
N ALA A 41 2.20 3.38 -23.79
CA ALA A 41 3.39 2.59 -23.46
C ALA A 41 4.12 2.16 -24.75
N THR A 42 5.42 2.39 -24.82
CA THR A 42 6.27 2.03 -25.97
C THR A 42 6.97 0.67 -25.82
N ASN A 43 6.81 0.02 -24.66
CA ASN A 43 7.32 -1.31 -24.38
C ASN A 43 6.13 -2.24 -24.16
N THR A 44 6.13 -3.44 -24.74
CA THR A 44 5.10 -4.47 -24.50
C THR A 44 5.15 -5.03 -23.08
N ARG A 45 6.21 -4.70 -22.34
CA ARG A 45 6.35 -4.96 -20.92
C ARG A 45 6.60 -3.61 -20.24
N PRO A 46 5.58 -2.77 -20.01
CA PRO A 46 5.73 -1.57 -19.19
C PRO A 46 6.12 -1.92 -17.75
N LEU A 47 6.82 -1.00 -17.10
CA LEU A 47 7.01 -1.02 -15.64
C LEU A 47 5.76 -0.43 -14.99
N LEU A 48 5.03 -1.23 -14.23
CA LEU A 48 3.92 -0.73 -13.41
C LEU A 48 4.47 -0.19 -12.10
N SER A 49 3.92 0.92 -11.60
CA SER A 49 4.38 1.55 -10.38
C SER A 49 3.26 2.33 -9.68
N ILE A 50 3.27 2.26 -8.36
CA ILE A 50 2.32 2.96 -7.49
C ILE A 50 3.09 3.78 -6.46
N PHE A 51 2.50 4.87 -6.00
CA PHE A 51 2.90 5.43 -4.72
C PHE A 51 2.33 4.57 -3.60
N ASN A 52 3.18 4.19 -2.67
CA ASN A 52 2.78 3.31 -1.57
C ASN A 52 1.69 3.94 -0.71
N ALA A 53 0.86 3.08 -0.12
CA ALA A 53 0.01 3.45 0.98
C ALA A 53 0.82 4.06 2.14
N SER A 54 0.22 5.01 2.85
CA SER A 54 0.76 5.65 4.05
C SER A 54 -0.07 5.31 5.29
N GLY A 55 0.48 5.51 6.48
CA GLY A 55 -0.16 5.11 7.74
C GLY A 55 -0.12 3.59 7.97
N GLY A 56 -0.68 3.12 9.09
CA GLY A 56 -0.64 1.71 9.50
C GLY A 56 0.73 1.22 9.97
N THR A 57 0.76 0.02 10.52
CA THR A 57 1.99 -0.66 10.98
C THR A 57 2.19 -1.98 10.22
N GLY A 58 3.44 -2.37 9.99
CA GLY A 58 3.78 -3.65 9.36
C GLY A 58 4.28 -3.53 7.92
N LYS A 59 4.72 -4.69 7.38
CA LYS A 59 5.11 -4.83 5.97
C LYS A 59 3.85 -4.98 5.14
N ARG A 60 3.80 -4.33 3.98
CA ARG A 60 2.65 -4.38 3.08
C ARG A 60 3.02 -5.12 1.80
N THR A 61 1.99 -5.72 1.20
CA THR A 61 2.08 -6.28 -0.14
C THR A 61 0.94 -5.79 -1.02
N TYR A 62 1.15 -5.83 -2.32
CA TYR A 62 0.19 -5.36 -3.31
C TYR A 62 -0.13 -6.46 -4.32
N ILE A 63 -1.31 -6.32 -4.92
CA ILE A 63 -1.71 -7.04 -6.12
C ILE A 63 -1.65 -6.05 -7.27
N PHE A 64 -1.05 -6.47 -8.39
CA PHE A 64 -1.16 -5.75 -9.67
C PHE A 64 -1.98 -6.61 -10.62
N GLN A 65 -3.05 -6.04 -11.16
CA GLN A 65 -3.91 -6.70 -12.15
C GLN A 65 -3.88 -5.94 -13.46
N ILE A 66 -3.89 -6.68 -14.57
CA ILE A 66 -3.88 -6.14 -15.93
C ILE A 66 -4.88 -6.93 -16.77
N ASP A 67 -5.70 -6.23 -17.54
CA ASP A 67 -6.71 -6.85 -18.39
C ASP A 67 -6.91 -6.04 -19.68
N THR A 68 -7.57 -6.66 -20.65
CA THR A 68 -8.06 -6.06 -21.90
C THR A 68 -9.45 -5.45 -21.78
N VAL A 69 -10.17 -5.74 -20.69
CA VAL A 69 -11.48 -5.16 -20.36
C VAL A 69 -11.44 -4.42 -19.02
N PRO A 70 -12.14 -3.28 -18.87
CA PRO A 70 -12.09 -2.47 -17.65
C PRO A 70 -12.73 -3.15 -16.43
N GLU A 71 -13.53 -4.19 -16.63
CA GLU A 71 -14.18 -4.95 -15.56
C GLU A 71 -13.24 -5.96 -14.87
N PHE A 72 -12.05 -6.22 -15.44
CA PHE A 72 -11.07 -7.18 -14.93
C PHE A 72 -11.63 -8.61 -14.76
N ASN A 73 -12.37 -9.08 -15.77
CA ASN A 73 -13.03 -10.39 -15.76
C ASN A 73 -12.82 -11.17 -17.06
N SER A 74 -11.86 -10.79 -17.90
CA SER A 74 -11.57 -11.56 -19.12
C SER A 74 -10.72 -12.80 -18.82
N GLU A 75 -10.68 -13.74 -19.75
CA GLU A 75 -9.75 -14.87 -19.71
C GLU A 75 -8.27 -14.46 -19.81
N SER A 76 -8.01 -13.21 -20.22
CA SER A 76 -6.67 -12.64 -20.36
C SER A 76 -6.19 -11.88 -19.11
N LEU A 77 -6.95 -11.93 -18.00
CA LEU A 77 -6.55 -11.29 -16.74
C LEU A 77 -5.19 -11.82 -16.28
N VAL A 78 -4.24 -10.89 -16.13
CA VAL A 78 -2.94 -11.15 -15.52
C VAL A 78 -2.95 -10.60 -14.10
N GLU A 79 -2.54 -11.42 -13.14
CA GLU A 79 -2.50 -11.06 -11.73
C GLU A 79 -1.12 -11.37 -11.14
N TYR A 80 -0.51 -10.36 -10.51
CA TYR A 80 0.70 -10.49 -9.70
C TYR A 80 0.34 -10.24 -8.23
N LYS A 81 0.52 -11.25 -7.37
CA LYS A 81 0.22 -11.17 -5.94
C LYS A 81 1.49 -10.98 -5.11
N ASP A 82 1.27 -10.61 -3.85
CA ASP A 82 2.30 -10.58 -2.80
C ASP A 82 3.52 -9.73 -3.19
N ILE A 83 3.30 -8.64 -3.94
CA ILE A 83 4.37 -7.74 -4.36
C ILE A 83 4.78 -6.90 -3.15
N PRO A 84 5.98 -7.10 -2.58
CA PRO A 84 6.40 -6.35 -1.40
C PRO A 84 6.70 -4.90 -1.75
N GLU A 85 6.59 -4.01 -0.77
CA GLU A 85 7.09 -2.64 -0.91
C GLU A 85 8.56 -2.64 -1.35
N THR A 86 8.84 -2.10 -2.54
CA THR A 86 10.21 -2.09 -3.07
C THR A 86 11.07 -1.02 -2.41
N ASN A 87 10.48 0.12 -2.05
CA ASN A 87 11.11 1.17 -1.28
C ASN A 87 10.06 1.94 -0.46
N LYS A 88 10.47 3.00 0.24
CA LYS A 88 9.59 3.79 1.13
C LYS A 88 8.42 4.48 0.41
N TYR A 89 8.59 4.88 -0.84
CA TYR A 89 7.67 5.76 -1.55
C TYR A 89 6.92 5.07 -2.68
N ILE A 90 7.59 4.14 -3.36
CA ILE A 90 7.12 3.53 -4.60
C ILE A 90 7.26 2.02 -4.51
N THR A 91 6.27 1.33 -5.06
CA THR A 91 6.31 -0.09 -5.37
C THR A 91 6.19 -0.27 -6.86
N GLU A 92 7.06 -1.09 -7.44
CA GLU A 92 7.10 -1.33 -8.87
C GLU A 92 7.03 -2.83 -9.22
N LYS A 93 6.40 -3.11 -10.36
CA LYS A 93 6.33 -4.45 -10.96
C LYS A 93 6.50 -4.36 -12.46
N GLN A 94 7.64 -4.83 -12.94
CA GLN A 94 7.88 -5.04 -14.36
C GLN A 94 7.05 -6.23 -14.86
N ILE A 95 6.31 -6.04 -15.95
CA ILE A 95 5.58 -7.15 -16.59
C ILE A 95 6.55 -8.25 -17.04
N GLU A 96 6.22 -9.49 -16.71
CA GLU A 96 7.01 -10.67 -17.04
C GLU A 96 6.96 -10.99 -18.53
N LYS A 97 8.02 -11.64 -19.04
CA LYS A 97 8.11 -11.95 -20.47
C LYS A 97 6.94 -12.80 -20.99
N LYS A 98 6.44 -13.74 -20.18
CA LYS A 98 5.29 -14.58 -20.51
C LYS A 98 3.95 -13.82 -20.58
N ASN A 99 3.90 -12.64 -19.97
CA ASN A 99 2.70 -11.79 -19.87
C ASN A 99 2.87 -10.51 -20.70
N ALA A 100 3.76 -10.51 -21.70
CA ALA A 100 3.96 -9.35 -22.56
C ALA A 100 2.64 -8.95 -23.24
N LEU A 101 2.35 -7.66 -23.20
CA LEU A 101 1.11 -7.08 -23.69
C LEU A 101 1.10 -7.04 -25.21
N SER A 102 -0.07 -7.28 -25.79
CA SER A 102 -0.30 -7.12 -27.23
C SER A 102 -0.10 -5.67 -27.65
N ASP A 103 0.68 -5.45 -28.71
CA ASP A 103 0.91 -4.13 -29.30
C ASP A 103 -0.40 -3.54 -29.85
N LYS A 104 -0.46 -2.20 -29.93
CA LYS A 104 -1.60 -1.41 -30.45
C LYS A 104 -2.96 -1.78 -29.84
N THR A 105 -2.95 -2.31 -28.62
CA THR A 105 -4.15 -2.73 -27.88
C THR A 105 -4.29 -1.89 -26.62
N ARG A 106 -5.52 -1.47 -26.29
CA ARG A 106 -5.80 -0.80 -25.01
C ARG A 106 -5.78 -1.86 -23.91
N HIS A 107 -5.04 -1.57 -22.84
CA HIS A 107 -5.01 -2.37 -21.63
C HIS A 107 -5.44 -1.51 -20.44
N TYR A 108 -6.01 -2.17 -19.45
CA TYR A 108 -6.42 -1.60 -18.17
C TYR A 108 -5.56 -2.23 -17.09
N TRP A 109 -5.16 -1.45 -16.10
CA TRP A 109 -4.46 -2.00 -14.95
C TRP A 109 -4.96 -1.35 -13.67
N ARG A 110 -4.94 -2.11 -12.58
CA ARG A 110 -5.30 -1.63 -11.24
C ARG A 110 -4.40 -2.28 -10.20
N GLU A 111 -4.38 -1.66 -9.03
CA GLU A 111 -3.84 -2.28 -7.83
C GLU A 111 -4.96 -2.84 -6.96
N GLY A 112 -4.61 -3.83 -6.13
CA GLY A 112 -5.39 -4.24 -4.98
C GLY A 112 -4.49 -4.44 -3.77
N ARG A 113 -5.07 -4.43 -2.57
CA ARG A 113 -4.34 -4.60 -1.31
C ARG A 113 -4.35 -6.06 -0.84
N ILE A 114 -3.20 -6.57 -0.41
CA ILE A 114 -3.10 -7.73 0.49
C ILE A 114 -2.52 -7.20 1.81
N GLN A 115 -3.26 -7.41 2.90
CA GLN A 115 -2.93 -6.90 4.25
C GLN A 115 -1.58 -7.44 4.74
#